data_AF-A0A9E2PBR7-F1
#
_entry.id   AF-A0A9E2PBR7-F1
#
_cell.length_a   1.000
_cell.length_b   1.000
_cell.length_c   1.000
_cell.angle_alpha   90.00
_cell.angle_beta   90.00
_cell.angle_gamma   90.00
#
_symmetry.space_group_name_H-M   'P 1'
#
loop_
_entity.id
_entity.type
_entity.pdbx_description
1 polymer ?
#
loop_
_entity_poly.entity_id
_entity_poly.type
_entity_poly.pdbx_seq_one_letter_code
_entity_poly.pdbx_strand_id
1 'polypeptide(L)'
;MKRGVVVKWLGRLIFSLIILLLGIGQARALDLPKVIDKTNCSQYKDLLIPALYRAVERGEWIITPGQINFKYKQNDGFLAASAKNEGKFDVTHEGDLVDKHTGKYPENIYGYPFPNIDLKDPK
;
A
#
# COMPACT_ATOMS: atom_id res chain seq x y z
N MET A 1 -4.27 29.47 -50.02
CA MET A 1 -3.96 28.80 -48.73
C MET A 1 -3.77 27.31 -49.00
N LYS A 2 -2.56 26.77 -48.78
CA LYS A 2 -2.09 25.49 -49.36
C LYS A 2 -2.74 24.29 -48.65
N ARG A 3 -3.60 23.54 -49.37
CA ARG A 3 -4.35 22.35 -48.87
C ARG A 3 -3.50 21.35 -48.07
N GLY A 4 -2.21 21.19 -48.40
CA GLY A 4 -1.29 20.30 -47.66
C GLY A 4 -0.92 20.76 -46.25
N VAL A 5 -1.05 22.06 -45.93
CA VAL A 5 -0.86 22.57 -44.57
C VAL A 5 -2.05 22.16 -43.71
N VAL A 6 -3.28 22.38 -44.18
CA VAL A 6 -4.51 22.02 -43.45
C VAL A 6 -4.58 20.52 -43.15
N VAL A 7 -4.18 19.66 -44.11
CA VAL A 7 -4.15 18.20 -43.90
C VAL A 7 -3.12 17.79 -42.83
N LYS A 8 -1.94 18.43 -42.80
CA LYS A 8 -0.93 18.20 -41.76
C LYS A 8 -1.38 18.65 -40.37
N TRP A 9 -2.09 19.78 -40.28
CA TRP A 9 -2.66 20.27 -39.02
C TRP A 9 -3.79 19.37 -38.52
N LEU A 10 -4.65 18.90 -39.42
CA LEU A 10 -5.74 17.98 -39.09
C LEU A 10 -5.20 16.62 -38.62
N GLY A 11 -4.18 16.08 -39.28
CA GLY A 11 -3.53 14.83 -38.86
C GLY A 11 -2.88 14.93 -37.48
N ARG A 12 -2.24 16.07 -37.17
CA ARG A 12 -1.70 16.33 -35.83
C ARG A 12 -2.77 16.41 -34.76
N LEU A 13 -3.89 17.09 -35.04
CA LEU A 13 -5.02 17.18 -34.12
C LEU A 13 -5.65 15.82 -33.85
N ILE A 14 -5.84 15.00 -34.89
CA ILE A 14 -6.38 13.64 -34.75
C ILE A 14 -5.43 12.76 -33.93
N PHE A 15 -4.11 12.83 -34.19
CA PHE A 15 -3.12 12.06 -33.44
C PHE A 15 -3.07 12.48 -31.96
N SER A 16 -3.12 13.78 -31.68
CA SER A 16 -3.21 14.29 -30.31
C SER A 16 -4.51 13.87 -29.61
N LEU A 17 -5.65 13.83 -30.32
CA LEU A 17 -6.92 13.38 -29.79
C LEU A 17 -6.91 11.88 -29.45
N ILE A 18 -6.25 11.06 -30.27
CA ILE A 18 -6.08 9.61 -30.01
C ILE A 18 -5.22 9.38 -28.77
N ILE A 19 -4.11 10.12 -28.60
CA ILE A 19 -3.27 10.03 -27.39
C ILE A 19 -4.07 10.44 -26.14
N LEU A 20 -4.90 11.49 -26.24
CA LEU A 20 -5.75 11.92 -25.14
C LEU A 20 -6.81 10.87 -24.76
N LEU A 21 -7.37 10.18 -25.76
CA LEU A 21 -8.36 9.10 -25.56
C LEU A 21 -7.74 7.80 -25.00
N LEU A 22 -6.46 7.53 -25.31
CA LEU A 22 -5.73 6.36 -24.79
C LEU A 22 -5.14 6.58 -23.39
N GLY A 23 -4.97 7.85 -22.97
CA GLY A 23 -4.28 8.22 -21.72
C GLY A 23 -5.12 8.22 -20.45
N ILE A 24 -6.44 7.99 -20.53
CA ILE A 24 -7.32 7.97 -19.35
C ILE A 24 -7.55 6.53 -18.91
N GLY A 25 -6.50 5.90 -18.39
CA GLY A 25 -6.69 4.74 -17.52
C GLY A 25 -7.42 5.21 -16.27
N GLN A 26 -8.65 4.76 -16.04
CA GLN A 26 -9.32 5.04 -14.77
C GLN A 26 -8.49 4.40 -13.66
N ALA A 27 -7.82 5.23 -12.85
CA ALA A 27 -7.37 4.83 -11.53
C ALA A 27 -8.63 4.51 -10.73
N ARG A 28 -9.06 3.25 -10.75
CA ARG A 28 -10.14 2.80 -9.90
C ARG A 28 -9.59 2.74 -8.49
N ALA A 29 -9.95 3.73 -7.69
CA ALA A 29 -9.90 3.56 -6.24
C ALA A 29 -10.68 2.28 -5.93
N LEU A 30 -10.03 1.35 -5.23
CA LEU A 30 -10.70 0.14 -4.77
C LEU A 30 -11.73 0.59 -3.74
N ASP A 31 -13.00 0.68 -4.12
CA ASP A 31 -14.09 0.91 -3.19
C ASP A 31 -13.97 -0.14 -2.06
N LEU A 32 -14.13 0.30 -0.81
CA LEU A 32 -14.10 -0.58 0.37
C LEU A 32 -14.91 -1.85 0.06
N PRO A 33 -14.35 -3.04 0.35
CA PRO A 33 -14.82 -4.23 -0.34
C PRO A 33 -16.33 -4.42 -0.13
N LYS A 34 -17.01 -4.68 -1.23
CA LYS A 34 -18.30 -5.35 -1.19
C LYS A 34 -18.07 -6.72 -0.54
N VAL A 35 -19.10 -7.29 0.06
CA VAL A 35 -19.07 -8.72 0.45
C VAL A 35 -18.48 -9.52 -0.71
N ILE A 36 -17.41 -10.26 -0.45
CA ILE A 36 -16.70 -11.03 -1.47
C ILE A 36 -17.24 -12.45 -1.43
N ASP A 37 -17.84 -12.87 -2.54
CA ASP A 37 -18.42 -14.19 -2.72
C ASP A 37 -18.04 -14.76 -4.11
N LYS A 38 -18.56 -15.94 -4.41
CA LYS A 38 -18.29 -16.64 -5.68
C LYS A 38 -18.59 -15.79 -6.93
N THR A 39 -19.51 -14.83 -6.85
CA THR A 39 -19.95 -14.03 -8.01
C THR A 39 -18.97 -12.91 -8.36
N ASN A 40 -18.13 -12.47 -7.41
CA ASN A 40 -17.25 -11.32 -7.60
C ASN A 40 -15.78 -11.55 -7.20
N CYS A 41 -15.43 -12.73 -6.66
CA CYS A 41 -14.09 -13.01 -6.11
C CYS A 41 -12.95 -12.88 -7.13
N SER A 42 -13.23 -13.01 -8.43
CA SER A 42 -12.25 -12.83 -9.51
C SER A 42 -11.61 -11.43 -9.51
N GLN A 43 -12.34 -10.40 -9.06
CA GLN A 43 -11.84 -9.02 -8.95
C GLN A 43 -10.83 -8.83 -7.82
N TYR A 44 -10.80 -9.77 -6.88
CA TYR A 44 -9.99 -9.71 -5.65
C TYR A 44 -8.87 -10.76 -5.64
N LYS A 45 -8.63 -11.45 -6.75
CA LYS A 45 -7.66 -12.56 -6.83
C LYS A 45 -6.27 -12.19 -6.31
N ASP A 46 -5.80 -10.99 -6.63
CA ASP A 46 -4.48 -10.52 -6.23
C ASP A 46 -4.44 -9.97 -4.79
N LEU A 47 -5.61 -9.71 -4.20
CA LEU A 47 -5.75 -9.25 -2.81
C LEU A 47 -5.96 -10.42 -1.83
N LEU A 48 -6.43 -11.56 -2.33
CA LEU A 48 -6.69 -12.74 -1.53
C LEU A 48 -5.49 -13.70 -1.60
N ILE A 49 -5.10 -14.25 -0.46
CA ILE A 49 -4.18 -15.38 -0.44
C ILE A 49 -4.77 -16.54 -1.28
N PRO A 50 -3.96 -17.32 -2.04
CA PRO A 50 -4.49 -18.29 -3.01
C PRO A 50 -5.41 -19.37 -2.42
N ALA A 51 -5.20 -19.76 -1.16
CA ALA A 51 -6.08 -20.71 -0.48
C ALA A 51 -7.47 -20.11 -0.22
N LEU A 52 -7.52 -18.86 0.24
CA LEU A 52 -8.76 -18.14 0.53
C LEU A 52 -9.53 -17.83 -0.76
N TYR A 53 -8.84 -17.39 -1.81
CA TYR A 53 -9.46 -17.19 -3.13
C TYR A 53 -10.18 -18.46 -3.62
N ARG A 54 -9.50 -19.61 -3.59
CA ARG A 54 -10.07 -20.88 -4.04
C ARG A 54 -11.28 -21.33 -3.21
N ALA A 55 -11.28 -21.05 -1.90
CA ALA A 55 -12.42 -21.35 -1.04
C ALA A 55 -13.65 -20.49 -1.40
N VAL A 56 -13.45 -19.19 -1.66
CA VAL A 56 -14.52 -18.29 -2.11
C VAL A 56 -15.02 -18.66 -3.52
N GLU A 57 -14.11 -18.98 -4.44
CA GLU A 57 -14.45 -19.41 -5.81
C GLU A 57 -15.28 -20.70 -5.84
N ARG A 58 -15.02 -21.64 -4.92
CA ARG A 58 -15.87 -22.84 -4.75
C ARG A 58 -17.20 -22.55 -4.06
N GLY A 59 -17.40 -21.35 -3.51
CA GLY A 59 -18.58 -20.97 -2.76
C GLY A 59 -18.62 -21.51 -1.34
N GLU A 60 -17.48 -21.97 -0.81
CA GLU A 60 -17.38 -22.48 0.56
C GLU A 60 -17.32 -21.32 1.58
N TRP A 61 -16.81 -20.16 1.15
CA TRP A 61 -16.55 -19.00 1.99
C TRP A 61 -17.15 -17.73 1.38
N ILE A 62 -17.66 -16.87 2.26
CA ILE A 62 -18.07 -15.50 1.96
C ILE A 62 -17.26 -14.58 2.87
N ILE A 63 -16.51 -13.65 2.29
CA ILE A 63 -15.72 -12.68 3.07
C ILE A 63 -16.58 -11.43 3.24
N THR A 64 -16.94 -11.15 4.48
CA THR A 64 -17.66 -9.93 4.84
C THR A 64 -16.68 -8.95 5.48
N PRO A 65 -16.40 -7.80 4.84
CA PRO A 65 -15.57 -6.78 5.45
C PRO A 65 -16.22 -6.27 6.73
N GLY A 66 -15.53 -6.48 7.85
CA GLY A 66 -15.98 -6.00 9.15
C GLY A 66 -15.58 -4.54 9.35
N GLN A 67 -16.40 -3.78 10.08
CA GLN A 67 -15.95 -2.56 10.71
C GLN A 67 -15.27 -2.89 12.02
N ILE A 68 -14.01 -2.49 12.18
CA ILE A 68 -13.31 -2.58 13.45
C ILE A 68 -13.86 -1.47 14.35
N ASN A 69 -14.69 -1.85 15.31
CA ASN A 69 -15.34 -0.96 16.29
C ASN A 69 -14.56 -0.85 17.61
N PHE A 70 -13.28 -1.23 17.60
CA PHE A 70 -12.36 -1.02 18.70
C PHE A 70 -11.14 -0.23 18.22
N LYS A 71 -10.57 0.59 19.11
CA LYS A 71 -9.29 1.24 18.81
C LYS A 71 -8.21 0.16 18.86
N TYR A 72 -7.64 -0.19 17.71
CA TYR A 72 -6.50 -1.10 17.67
C TYR A 72 -5.36 -0.53 18.54
N LYS A 73 -4.84 -1.37 19.44
CA LYS A 73 -3.75 -1.06 20.36
C LYS A 73 -2.94 -2.33 20.58
N GLN A 74 -1.62 -2.21 20.58
CA GLN A 74 -0.75 -3.29 21.04
C GLN A 74 -0.96 -3.56 22.54
N ASN A 75 -0.59 -4.76 22.99
CA ASN A 75 -0.67 -5.07 24.41
C ASN A 75 0.23 -4.14 25.25
N ASP A 76 -0.12 -3.94 26.52
CA ASP A 76 0.56 -2.98 27.38
C ASP A 76 2.03 -3.34 27.62
N GLY A 77 2.38 -4.62 27.66
CA GLY A 77 3.77 -5.08 27.79
C GLY A 77 4.64 -4.68 26.59
N PHE A 78 4.09 -4.82 25.38
CA PHE A 78 4.74 -4.41 24.15
C PHE A 78 4.95 -2.89 24.11
N LEU A 79 3.95 -2.10 24.53
CA LEU A 79 4.08 -0.65 24.60
C LEU A 79 5.07 -0.19 25.67
N ALA A 80 5.09 -0.84 26.83
CA ALA A 80 6.07 -0.57 27.88
C ALA A 80 7.50 -0.89 27.42
N ALA A 81 7.69 -1.99 26.69
CA ALA A 81 8.98 -2.29 26.06
C ALA A 81 9.36 -1.27 24.98
N SER A 82 8.38 -0.85 24.17
CA SER A 82 8.57 0.19 23.15
C SER A 82 9.05 1.49 23.77
N ALA A 83 8.43 1.95 24.87
CA ALA A 83 8.87 3.16 25.58
C ALA A 83 10.32 3.07 26.08
N LYS A 84 10.76 1.87 26.50
CA LYS A 84 12.16 1.65 26.89
C LYS A 84 13.13 1.70 25.72
N ASN A 85 12.67 1.69 24.47
CA ASN A 85 13.52 1.77 23.29
C ASN A 85 13.78 3.21 22.83
N GLU A 86 13.15 4.19 23.46
CA GLU A 86 13.34 5.60 23.12
C GLU A 86 14.82 5.98 23.12
N GLY A 87 15.30 6.47 21.96
CA GLY A 87 16.68 6.90 21.75
C GLY A 87 17.73 5.78 21.67
N LYS A 88 17.37 4.50 21.79
CA LYS A 88 18.32 3.38 21.77
C LYS A 88 18.81 3.02 20.37
N PHE A 89 17.97 3.20 19.37
CA PHE A 89 18.24 2.78 18.00
C PHE A 89 18.39 3.98 17.07
N ASP A 90 19.05 3.74 15.95
CA ASP A 90 19.15 4.63 14.79
C ASP A 90 19.04 3.76 13.53
N VAL A 91 18.99 4.39 12.36
CA VAL A 91 19.08 3.73 11.06
C VAL A 91 20.35 4.12 10.33
N THR A 92 20.96 3.16 9.63
CA THR A 92 22.07 3.42 8.71
C THR A 92 21.58 4.19 7.49
N HIS A 93 22.51 4.59 6.61
CA HIS A 93 22.16 5.26 5.36
C HIS A 93 21.30 4.36 4.45
N GLU A 94 21.51 3.05 4.52
CA GLU A 94 20.80 2.03 3.77
C GLU A 94 19.42 1.70 4.39
N GLY A 95 19.13 2.22 5.59
CA GLY A 95 17.87 2.00 6.31
C GLY A 95 17.89 0.83 7.29
N ASP A 96 19.06 0.28 7.61
CA ASP A 96 19.18 -0.82 8.56
C ASP A 96 19.14 -0.35 10.01
N LEU A 97 18.43 -1.08 10.87
CA LEU A 97 18.32 -0.78 12.29
C LEU A 97 19.63 -1.09 13.03
N VAL A 98 20.19 -0.12 13.75
CA VAL A 98 21.40 -0.27 14.57
C VAL A 98 21.18 0.23 16.00
N ASP A 99 21.88 -0.38 16.94
CA ASP A 99 22.01 0.19 18.29
C ASP A 99 22.88 1.45 18.21
N LYS A 100 22.34 2.57 18.71
CA LYS A 100 22.95 3.90 18.57
C LYS A 100 24.27 4.03 19.34
N HIS A 101 24.45 3.25 20.40
CA HIS A 101 25.66 3.32 21.24
C HIS A 101 26.81 2.50 20.66
N THR A 102 26.49 1.33 20.09
CA THR A 102 27.50 0.39 19.61
C THR A 102 27.72 0.46 18.10
N GLY A 103 26.77 1.02 17.35
CA GLY A 103 26.76 1.03 15.89
C GLY A 103 26.57 -0.35 15.26
N LYS A 104 26.18 -1.36 16.04
CA LYS A 104 26.00 -2.75 15.58
C LYS A 104 24.54 -3.09 15.41
N TYR A 105 24.27 -4.11 14.61
CA TYR A 105 22.94 -4.71 14.52
C TYR A 105 22.53 -5.30 15.88
N PRO A 106 21.34 -4.96 16.40
CA PRO A 106 20.85 -5.54 17.64
C PRO A 106 20.53 -7.02 17.43
N GLU A 107 20.94 -7.88 18.36
CA GLU A 107 20.67 -9.33 18.29
C GLU A 107 19.17 -9.64 18.43
N ASN A 108 18.47 -8.89 19.27
CA ASN A 108 17.03 -9.01 19.45
C ASN A 108 16.43 -7.65 19.85
N ILE A 109 15.24 -7.37 19.35
CA ILE A 109 14.45 -6.19 19.68
C ILE A 109 13.05 -6.60 20.13
N TYR A 110 12.54 -5.96 21.17
CA TYR A 110 11.16 -6.13 21.62
C TYR A 110 10.50 -4.78 21.85
N GLY A 111 9.27 -4.63 21.33
CA GLY A 111 8.61 -3.33 21.19
C GLY A 111 8.95 -2.62 19.89
N TYR A 112 8.35 -1.45 19.66
CA TYR A 112 8.74 -0.56 18.57
C TYR A 112 10.16 -0.04 18.80
N PRO A 113 11.05 -0.07 17.79
CA PRO A 113 12.39 0.54 17.92
C PRO A 113 12.32 2.06 18.09
N PHE A 114 11.35 2.69 17.41
CA PHE A 114 11.09 4.12 17.45
C PHE A 114 9.68 4.36 18.00
N PRO A 115 9.49 4.47 19.33
CA PRO A 115 8.17 4.69 19.92
C PRO A 115 7.59 6.09 19.60
N ASN A 116 8.47 7.06 19.36
CA ASN A 116 8.14 8.43 19.00
C ASN A 116 8.79 8.74 17.65
N ILE A 117 7.98 8.79 16.59
CA ILE A 117 8.45 9.11 15.24
C ILE A 117 8.27 10.62 15.01
N ASP A 118 9.36 11.33 14.75
CA ASP A 118 9.28 12.70 14.24
C ASP A 118 9.13 12.66 12.71
N LEU A 119 7.99 13.14 12.21
CA LEU A 119 7.71 13.19 10.76
C LEU A 119 8.63 14.17 10.01
N LYS A 120 9.40 14.99 10.73
CA LYS A 120 10.42 15.88 10.17
C LYS A 120 11.82 15.28 10.22
N ASP A 121 12.00 14.11 10.85
CA ASP A 121 13.27 13.41 10.78
C ASP A 121 13.55 13.11 9.29
N PRO A 122 14.70 13.55 8.74
CA PRO A 122 15.04 13.28 7.35
C PRO A 122 15.32 11.79 7.07
N LYS A 123 15.41 10.96 8.12
CA LYS A 123 15.64 9.51 8.03
C LYS A 123 14.34 8.72 8.16
#